data_AF-A0A259M556-F1
#
_entry.id   AF-A0A259M556-F1
#
_cell.length_a   1.000
_cell.length_b   1.000
_cell.length_c   1.000
_cell.angle_alpha   90.00
_cell.angle_beta   90.00
_cell.angle_gamma   90.00
#
_symmetry.space_group_name_H-M   'P 1'
#
loop_
_entity.id
_entity.type
_entity.pdbx_description
1 polymer ?
#
loop_
_entity_poly.entity_id
_entity_poly.type
_entity_poly.pdbx_seq_one_letter_code
_entity_poly.pdbx_strand_id
1 'polypeptide(L)'
;MDLQGILDTIFHEMQDRSDRGIVADYIPELAQVSPEHFAMSLCTADGQSFHVGAAEVPFSIQSISKVFTLALALGRLGDQLWTRVGREPSGLAFNSMVQLEHENGIPRNPFVNAGAIVVTDAILAGHAPREVLGEVLRFIRQAAGDDDIHINHRVAKSEQDTGHRNLALAHFMRAHGNLRNAPELSCGVYFHQCAIEMSTRQLAQAGRFLMGGDPAARLVSPARVRRINALMLTCGHYDGSGDFAYRVGLPGKSGVGGGILVIAPGRASIAVWSPGLDAQGNSRLGTLAVERLAQATQWSVFG
;
A
#
# COMPACT_ATOMS: atom_id res chain seq x y z
N MET A 1 -5.50 24.78 11.98
CA MET A 1 -4.64 24.71 10.78
C MET A 1 -5.56 24.67 9.58
N ASP A 2 -5.36 25.53 8.59
CA ASP A 2 -6.18 25.53 7.37
C ASP A 2 -5.71 24.41 6.43
N LEU A 3 -6.25 23.21 6.63
CA LEU A 3 -5.84 22.03 5.85
C LEU A 3 -6.33 22.10 4.40
N GLN A 4 -7.51 22.67 4.14
CA GLN A 4 -8.01 22.80 2.77
C GLN A 4 -7.14 23.77 1.97
N GLY A 5 -6.81 24.94 2.52
CA GLY A 5 -5.95 25.92 1.83
C GLY A 5 -4.54 25.37 1.54
N ILE A 6 -4.00 24.53 2.42
CA ILE A 6 -2.73 23.81 2.17
C ILE A 6 -2.88 22.84 1.00
N LEU A 7 -3.94 22.02 0.98
CA LEU A 7 -4.20 21.07 -0.11
C LEU A 7 -4.42 21.79 -1.45
N ASP A 8 -5.15 22.90 -1.47
CA ASP A 8 -5.39 23.72 -2.67
C ASP A 8 -4.08 24.29 -3.22
N THR A 9 -3.19 24.77 -2.35
CA THR A 9 -1.87 25.27 -2.73
C THR A 9 -1.02 24.17 -3.36
N ILE A 10 -0.98 22.99 -2.73
CA ILE A 10 -0.24 21.83 -3.25
C ILE A 10 -0.84 21.39 -4.59
N PHE A 11 -2.16 21.36 -4.71
CA PHE A 11 -2.84 20.98 -5.94
C PHE A 11 -2.44 21.87 -7.12
N HIS A 12 -2.49 23.19 -6.94
CA HIS A 12 -2.07 24.14 -7.98
C HIS A 12 -0.58 23.96 -8.32
N GLU A 13 0.30 23.80 -7.32
CA GLU A 13 1.73 23.53 -7.57
C GLU A 13 1.90 22.26 -8.42
N MET A 14 1.16 21.18 -8.13
CA MET A 14 1.27 19.92 -8.88
C MET A 14 0.65 20.00 -10.29
N GLN A 15 -0.39 20.82 -10.48
CA GLN A 15 -0.99 21.05 -11.80
C GLN A 15 0.00 21.69 -12.77
N ASP A 16 0.78 22.67 -12.30
CA ASP A 16 1.74 23.42 -13.13
C ASP A 16 3.02 22.63 -13.48
N ARG A 17 3.20 21.44 -12.90
CA ARG A 17 4.39 20.62 -13.15
C ARG A 17 4.26 19.76 -14.40
N SER A 18 5.32 19.77 -15.20
CA SER A 18 5.48 18.91 -16.37
C SER A 18 6.26 17.62 -16.10
N ASP A 19 7.01 17.53 -14.99
CA ASP A 19 7.80 16.34 -14.62
C ASP A 19 6.95 15.27 -13.92
N ARG A 20 5.95 14.76 -14.64
CA ARG A 20 4.90 13.87 -14.08
C ARG A 20 5.31 12.40 -13.89
N GLY A 21 6.48 12.00 -14.37
CA GLY A 21 6.95 10.61 -14.36
C GLY A 21 6.37 9.77 -15.50
N ILE A 22 6.54 8.46 -15.45
CA ILE A 22 6.09 7.51 -16.49
C ILE A 22 5.08 6.54 -15.89
N VAL A 23 3.92 6.39 -16.52
CA VAL A 23 2.87 5.48 -16.05
C VAL A 23 3.35 4.03 -16.21
N ALA A 24 2.99 3.16 -15.27
CA ALA A 24 3.28 1.73 -15.37
C ALA A 24 2.61 1.12 -16.62
N ASP A 25 3.38 0.37 -17.41
CA ASP A 25 2.98 -0.09 -18.74
C ASP A 25 3.03 -1.62 -18.92
N TYR A 26 3.38 -2.36 -17.87
CA TYR A 26 3.50 -3.83 -17.92
C TYR A 26 2.16 -4.56 -18.07
N ILE A 27 1.03 -3.88 -17.79
CA ILE A 27 -0.33 -4.33 -18.13
C ILE A 27 -1.11 -3.19 -18.81
N PRO A 28 -2.02 -3.50 -19.76
CA PRO A 28 -2.76 -2.49 -20.51
C PRO A 28 -3.62 -1.57 -19.63
N GLU A 29 -4.21 -2.11 -18.57
CA GLU A 29 -5.10 -1.35 -17.68
C GLU A 29 -4.38 -0.22 -16.95
N LEU A 30 -3.08 -0.38 -16.63
CA LEU A 30 -2.28 0.70 -16.05
C LEU A 30 -1.76 1.64 -17.14
N ALA A 31 -1.33 1.11 -18.28
CA ALA A 31 -0.78 1.90 -19.39
C ALA A 31 -1.76 2.94 -19.97
N GLN A 32 -3.06 2.67 -19.84
CA GLN A 32 -4.13 3.54 -20.35
C GLN A 32 -4.53 4.67 -19.39
N VAL A 33 -4.01 4.67 -18.15
CA VAL A 33 -4.33 5.72 -17.17
C VAL A 33 -3.63 7.02 -17.57
N SER A 34 -4.38 8.12 -17.61
CA SER A 34 -3.83 9.42 -17.97
C SER A 34 -2.79 9.91 -16.95
N PRO A 35 -1.56 10.29 -17.36
CA PRO A 35 -0.57 10.88 -16.46
C PRO A 35 -0.99 12.25 -15.90
N GLU A 36 -2.03 12.87 -16.47
CA GLU A 36 -2.56 14.16 -16.04
C GLU A 36 -3.38 14.06 -14.75
N HIS A 37 -3.82 12.86 -14.36
CA HIS A 37 -4.55 12.68 -13.12
C HIS A 37 -3.69 13.05 -11.90
N PHE A 38 -4.27 13.85 -11.03
CA PHE A 38 -3.74 14.13 -9.70
C PHE A 38 -4.91 14.25 -8.74
N ALA A 39 -4.78 13.64 -7.56
CA ALA A 39 -5.71 13.77 -6.47
C ALA A 39 -5.00 13.67 -5.12
N MET A 40 -5.48 14.40 -4.13
CA MET A 40 -5.01 14.27 -2.76
C MET A 40 -6.20 14.39 -1.80
N SER A 41 -6.25 13.48 -0.83
CA SER A 41 -7.28 13.41 0.18
C SER A 41 -6.64 13.21 1.55
N LEU A 42 -7.20 13.89 2.55
CA LEU A 42 -6.76 13.83 3.93
C LEU A 42 -7.97 13.61 4.81
N CYS A 43 -7.91 12.67 5.75
CA CYS A 43 -8.90 12.50 6.79
C CYS A 43 -8.26 12.57 8.18
N THR A 44 -8.78 13.42 9.05
CA THR A 44 -8.25 13.68 10.39
C THR A 44 -8.76 12.68 11.43
N ALA A 45 -8.13 12.69 12.60
CA ALA A 45 -8.54 11.84 13.73
C ALA A 45 -9.98 12.09 14.20
N ASP A 46 -10.46 13.32 14.13
CA ASP A 46 -11.84 13.72 14.45
C ASP A 46 -12.85 13.50 13.31
N GLY A 47 -12.39 12.97 12.16
CA GLY A 47 -13.24 12.54 11.05
C GLY A 47 -13.57 13.62 10.03
N GLN A 48 -12.89 14.77 10.07
CA GLN A 48 -12.97 15.75 8.99
C GLN A 48 -12.19 15.25 7.77
N SER A 49 -12.71 15.55 6.58
CA SER A 49 -12.11 15.12 5.33
C SER A 49 -11.92 16.30 4.38
N PHE A 50 -10.76 16.35 3.74
CA PHE A 50 -10.32 17.42 2.84
C PHE A 50 -9.80 16.81 1.56
N HIS A 51 -10.15 17.39 0.41
CA HIS A 51 -9.94 16.78 -0.89
C HIS A 51 -9.59 17.82 -1.95
N VAL A 52 -8.75 17.43 -2.91
CA VAL A 52 -8.42 18.21 -4.12
C VAL A 52 -8.23 17.29 -5.32
N GLY A 53 -8.46 17.81 -6.52
CA GLY A 53 -8.27 17.09 -7.78
C GLY A 53 -9.28 15.96 -7.99
N ALA A 54 -8.84 14.89 -8.65
CA ALA A 54 -9.64 13.74 -9.05
C ALA A 54 -9.98 12.78 -7.89
N ALA A 55 -10.38 13.31 -6.74
CA ALA A 55 -10.45 12.58 -5.46
C ALA A 55 -11.47 11.42 -5.40
N GLU A 56 -12.42 11.37 -6.34
CA GLU A 56 -13.41 10.30 -6.47
C GLU A 56 -13.07 9.29 -7.58
N VAL A 57 -12.04 9.55 -8.40
CA VAL A 57 -11.68 8.63 -9.48
C VAL A 57 -11.03 7.39 -8.88
N PRO A 58 -11.60 6.19 -9.11
CA PRO A 58 -11.03 4.96 -8.59
C PRO A 58 -9.76 4.58 -9.37
N PHE A 59 -8.78 4.04 -8.65
CA PHE A 59 -7.58 3.44 -9.23
C PHE A 59 -7.23 2.14 -8.49
N SER A 60 -6.52 1.23 -9.15
CA SER A 60 -6.04 0.00 -8.53
C SER A 60 -4.98 0.34 -7.47
N ILE A 61 -5.25 -0.02 -6.21
CA ILE A 61 -4.38 0.34 -5.08
C ILE A 61 -3.06 -0.44 -5.05
N GLN A 62 -2.96 -1.52 -5.84
CA GLN A 62 -1.72 -2.26 -6.07
C GLN A 62 -1.03 -2.63 -4.74
N SER A 63 0.28 -2.41 -4.60
CA SER A 63 1.05 -2.76 -3.39
C SER A 63 0.60 -2.05 -2.10
N ILE A 64 -0.32 -1.07 -2.15
CA ILE A 64 -0.95 -0.52 -0.95
C ILE A 64 -1.84 -1.58 -0.26
N SER A 65 -2.40 -2.52 -1.04
CA SER A 65 -3.19 -3.66 -0.53
C SER A 65 -2.47 -4.44 0.58
N LYS A 66 -1.13 -4.52 0.48
CA LYS A 66 -0.24 -5.22 1.43
C LYS A 66 -0.42 -4.73 2.87
N VAL A 67 -0.73 -3.44 3.06
CA VAL A 67 -0.99 -2.84 4.38
C VAL A 67 -2.21 -3.48 5.02
N PHE A 68 -3.32 -3.58 4.28
CA PHE A 68 -4.57 -4.15 4.77
C PHE A 68 -4.45 -5.65 5.02
N THR A 69 -3.78 -6.40 4.13
CA THR A 69 -3.57 -7.83 4.36
C THR A 69 -2.61 -8.12 5.50
N LEU A 70 -1.60 -7.26 5.72
CA LEU A 70 -0.73 -7.37 6.90
C LEU A 70 -1.52 -7.10 8.19
N ALA A 71 -2.38 -6.09 8.20
CA ALA A 71 -3.26 -5.80 9.34
C ALA A 71 -4.16 -7.00 9.68
N LEU A 72 -4.79 -7.59 8.67
CA LEU A 72 -5.63 -8.78 8.82
C LEU A 72 -4.82 -9.99 9.34
N ALA A 73 -3.64 -10.24 8.75
CA ALA A 73 -2.76 -11.33 9.15
C ALA A 73 -2.29 -11.19 10.59
N LEU A 74 -1.89 -9.99 11.02
CA LEU A 74 -1.53 -9.73 12.41
C LEU A 74 -2.72 -9.87 13.35
N GLY A 75 -3.92 -9.52 12.88
CA GLY A 75 -5.19 -9.79 13.55
C GLY A 75 -5.35 -11.26 13.93
N ARG A 76 -5.17 -12.13 12.92
CA ARG A 76 -5.43 -13.58 12.99
C ARG A 76 -4.29 -14.39 13.61
N LEU A 77 -3.04 -14.14 13.20
CA LEU A 77 -1.87 -14.95 13.58
C LEU A 77 -1.02 -14.32 14.70
N GLY A 78 -1.15 -13.01 14.92
CA GLY A 78 -0.28 -12.29 15.85
C GLY A 78 1.19 -12.44 15.48
N ASP A 79 2.03 -12.67 16.49
CA ASP A 79 3.49 -12.70 16.32
C ASP A 79 4.00 -13.98 15.61
N GLN A 80 3.16 -15.01 15.44
CA GLN A 80 3.53 -16.21 14.69
C GLN A 80 3.86 -15.89 13.22
N LEU A 81 3.29 -14.81 12.66
CA LEU A 81 3.57 -14.36 11.30
C LEU A 81 5.08 -14.12 11.09
N TRP A 82 5.78 -13.61 12.12
CA TRP A 82 7.18 -13.24 12.04
C TRP A 82 8.15 -14.42 11.93
N THR A 83 7.65 -15.65 12.10
CA THR A 83 8.43 -16.86 11.81
C THR A 83 8.53 -17.16 10.32
N ARG A 84 7.68 -16.52 9.49
CA ARG A 84 7.56 -16.75 8.04
C ARG A 84 8.02 -15.57 7.20
N VAL A 85 8.01 -14.37 7.76
CA VAL A 85 8.44 -13.13 7.09
C VAL A 85 9.12 -12.23 8.11
N GLY A 86 10.22 -11.60 7.72
CA GLY A 86 10.99 -10.68 8.55
C GLY A 86 10.32 -9.31 8.73
N ARG A 87 11.11 -8.35 9.22
CA ARG A 87 10.68 -6.98 9.53
C ARG A 87 11.69 -5.91 9.08
N GLU A 88 12.73 -6.31 8.37
CA GLU A 88 13.86 -5.44 8.02
C GLU A 88 13.75 -4.98 6.57
N PRO A 89 14.24 -3.78 6.22
CA PRO A 89 14.35 -3.37 4.83
C PRO A 89 15.23 -4.36 4.04
N SER A 90 14.99 -4.46 2.73
CA SER A 90 15.87 -5.15 1.80
C SER A 90 16.88 -4.14 1.24
N GLY A 91 18.18 -4.48 1.28
CA GLY A 91 19.23 -3.67 0.63
C GLY A 91 19.35 -3.91 -0.88
N LEU A 92 18.51 -4.79 -1.43
CA LEU A 92 18.39 -5.12 -2.85
C LEU A 92 16.96 -4.82 -3.30
N ALA A 93 16.78 -4.71 -4.62
CA ALA A 93 15.48 -4.47 -5.24
C ALA A 93 14.38 -5.37 -4.64
N PHE A 94 13.19 -4.80 -4.45
CA PHE A 94 12.04 -5.40 -3.74
C PHE A 94 11.57 -6.80 -4.23
N ASN A 95 12.14 -7.28 -5.33
CA ASN A 95 11.78 -8.48 -6.05
C ASN A 95 13.00 -9.38 -6.32
N SER A 96 14.12 -9.13 -5.64
CA SER A 96 15.38 -9.89 -5.75
C SER A 96 15.22 -11.33 -5.25
N MET A 97 15.45 -12.30 -6.14
CA MET A 97 15.52 -13.73 -5.78
C MET A 97 16.79 -14.07 -5.00
N VAL A 98 17.89 -13.35 -5.26
CA VAL A 98 19.19 -13.57 -4.59
C VAL A 98 19.09 -13.36 -3.08
N GLN A 99 18.37 -12.30 -2.67
CA GLN A 99 18.13 -12.06 -1.23
C GLN A 99 17.35 -13.21 -0.61
N LEU A 100 16.30 -13.67 -1.30
CA LEU A 100 15.41 -14.71 -0.82
C LEU A 100 16.12 -16.07 -0.69
N GLU A 101 17.08 -16.35 -1.58
CA GLU A 101 17.95 -17.52 -1.50
C GLU A 101 18.86 -17.47 -0.28
N HIS A 102 19.53 -16.34 -0.04
CA HIS A 102 20.37 -16.18 1.15
C HIS A 102 19.58 -16.31 2.47
N GLU A 103 18.30 -15.94 2.44
CA GLU A 103 17.39 -16.04 3.59
C GLU A 103 16.60 -17.35 3.66
N ASN A 104 17.01 -18.37 2.89
CA ASN A 104 16.40 -19.70 2.87
C ASN A 104 14.88 -19.66 2.65
N GLY A 105 14.41 -18.79 1.75
CA GLY A 105 13.00 -18.66 1.41
C GLY A 105 12.16 -17.86 2.42
N ILE A 106 12.77 -17.21 3.41
CA ILE A 106 12.09 -16.28 4.34
C ILE A 106 12.25 -14.86 3.81
N PRO A 107 11.18 -14.16 3.39
CA PRO A 107 11.31 -12.80 2.87
C PRO A 107 11.63 -11.78 3.98
N ARG A 108 12.37 -10.74 3.61
CA ARG A 108 12.83 -9.68 4.51
C ARG A 108 11.76 -8.93 5.31
N ASN A 109 10.63 -8.61 4.67
CA ASN A 109 9.55 -7.83 5.25
C ASN A 109 8.24 -8.08 4.46
N PRO A 110 7.07 -7.73 5.01
CA PRO A 110 5.79 -7.96 4.33
C PRO A 110 5.48 -7.03 3.16
N PHE A 111 6.30 -6.00 2.89
CA PHE A 111 6.03 -5.01 1.83
C PHE A 111 6.78 -5.27 0.52
N VAL A 112 7.80 -6.12 0.53
CA VAL A 112 8.31 -6.78 -0.68
C VAL A 112 7.33 -7.84 -1.19
N ASN A 113 7.37 -8.16 -2.49
CA ASN A 113 6.38 -9.06 -3.10
C ASN A 113 6.39 -10.46 -2.48
N ALA A 114 7.56 -11.04 -2.25
CA ALA A 114 7.70 -12.35 -1.62
C ALA A 114 7.06 -12.37 -0.22
N GLY A 115 7.29 -11.32 0.58
CA GLY A 115 6.69 -11.19 1.91
C GLY A 115 5.18 -11.04 1.86
N ALA A 116 4.66 -10.23 0.93
CA ALA A 116 3.22 -10.08 0.74
C ALA A 116 2.53 -11.39 0.31
N ILE A 117 3.20 -12.19 -0.52
CA ILE A 117 2.71 -13.52 -0.91
C ILE A 117 2.70 -14.47 0.31
N VAL A 118 3.71 -14.44 1.18
CA VAL A 118 3.71 -15.21 2.44
C VAL A 118 2.61 -14.75 3.39
N VAL A 119 2.39 -13.44 3.52
CA VAL A 119 1.28 -12.87 4.31
C VAL A 119 -0.06 -13.35 3.75
N THR A 120 -0.21 -13.34 2.42
CA THR A 120 -1.40 -13.82 1.72
C THR A 120 -1.62 -15.32 1.95
N ASP A 121 -0.56 -16.12 1.86
CA ASP A 121 -0.60 -17.56 2.15
C ASP A 121 -0.98 -17.84 3.62
N ALA A 122 -0.49 -17.01 4.55
CA ALA A 122 -0.80 -17.12 5.96
C ALA A 122 -2.27 -16.82 6.30
N ILE A 123 -2.90 -15.85 5.60
CA ILE A 123 -4.35 -15.61 5.75
C ILE A 123 -5.19 -16.60 4.94
N LEU A 124 -4.64 -17.16 3.86
CA LEU A 124 -5.31 -18.21 3.10
C LEU A 124 -5.51 -19.46 3.97
N ALA A 125 -4.46 -19.94 4.63
CA ALA A 125 -4.55 -20.99 5.65
C ALA A 125 -5.47 -22.19 5.26
N GLY A 126 -5.42 -22.65 4.00
CA GLY A 126 -6.25 -23.74 3.48
C GLY A 126 -7.71 -23.42 3.15
N HIS A 127 -8.16 -22.17 3.32
CA HIS A 127 -9.50 -21.72 2.94
C HIS A 127 -9.60 -21.51 1.43
N ALA A 128 -10.81 -21.34 0.90
CA ALA A 128 -10.98 -21.04 -0.52
C ALA A 128 -10.54 -19.59 -0.81
N PRO A 129 -9.86 -19.32 -1.94
CA PRO A 129 -9.44 -17.95 -2.32
C PRO A 129 -10.56 -16.91 -2.25
N ARG A 130 -11.78 -17.30 -2.66
CA ARG A 130 -12.96 -16.42 -2.65
C ARG A 130 -13.35 -15.97 -1.24
N GLU A 131 -13.23 -16.84 -0.25
CA GLU A 131 -13.58 -16.53 1.15
C GLU A 131 -12.61 -15.49 1.70
N VAL A 132 -11.31 -15.69 1.46
CA VAL A 132 -10.24 -14.79 1.91
C VAL A 132 -10.34 -13.44 1.22
N LEU A 133 -10.63 -13.40 -0.08
CA LEU A 133 -10.87 -12.14 -0.79
C LEU A 133 -12.09 -11.40 -0.24
N GLY A 134 -13.15 -12.13 0.12
CA GLY A 134 -14.30 -11.57 0.82
C GLY A 134 -13.96 -10.98 2.19
N GLU A 135 -13.07 -11.62 2.96
CA GLU A 135 -12.55 -11.08 4.22
C GLU A 135 -11.73 -9.80 4.02
N VAL A 136 -10.84 -9.78 3.03
CA VAL A 136 -10.01 -8.61 2.70
C VAL A 136 -10.89 -7.44 2.29
N LEU A 137 -11.86 -7.65 1.38
CA LEU A 137 -12.80 -6.61 0.98
C LEU A 137 -13.64 -6.10 2.14
N ARG A 138 -14.16 -6.99 2.99
CA ARG A 138 -14.94 -6.59 4.17
C ARG A 138 -14.12 -5.74 5.13
N PHE A 139 -12.87 -6.12 5.38
CA PHE A 139 -11.95 -5.34 6.21
C PHE A 139 -11.72 -3.94 5.64
N ILE A 140 -11.44 -3.84 4.33
CA ILE A 140 -11.19 -2.55 3.66
C ILE A 140 -12.45 -1.68 3.65
N ARG A 141 -13.62 -2.24 3.33
CA ARG A 141 -14.91 -1.54 3.34
C ARG A 141 -15.27 -1.03 4.74
N GLN A 142 -15.05 -1.85 5.76
CA GLN A 142 -15.24 -1.44 7.15
C GLN A 142 -14.26 -0.31 7.54
N ALA A 143 -13.01 -0.39 7.11
CA ALA A 143 -12.02 0.66 7.35
C ALA A 143 -12.38 1.98 6.65
N ALA A 144 -12.88 1.88 5.41
CA ALA A 144 -13.31 3.03 4.62
C ALA A 144 -14.69 3.57 5.05
N GLY A 145 -15.51 2.79 5.76
CA GLY A 145 -16.91 3.12 5.97
C GLY A 145 -17.70 3.25 4.67
N ASP A 146 -17.30 2.49 3.63
CA ASP A 146 -17.85 2.55 2.28
C ASP A 146 -17.89 1.13 1.70
N ASP A 147 -19.08 0.67 1.31
CA ASP A 147 -19.29 -0.67 0.74
C ASP A 147 -19.01 -0.72 -0.78
N ASP A 148 -18.87 0.43 -1.45
CA ASP A 148 -18.64 0.55 -2.89
C ASP A 148 -17.15 0.51 -3.24
N ILE A 149 -16.47 -0.53 -2.76
CA ILE A 149 -15.07 -0.84 -3.03
C ILE A 149 -14.98 -2.24 -3.60
N HIS A 150 -14.47 -2.39 -4.81
CA HIS A 150 -14.52 -3.66 -5.57
C HIS A 150 -13.16 -4.06 -6.13
N ILE A 151 -13.06 -5.30 -6.58
CA ILE A 151 -11.89 -5.80 -7.31
C ILE A 151 -12.13 -5.55 -8.80
N ASN A 152 -11.19 -4.89 -9.46
CA ASN A 152 -11.19 -4.79 -10.91
C ASN A 152 -10.73 -6.12 -11.53
N HIS A 153 -11.69 -6.87 -12.06
CA HIS A 153 -11.42 -8.18 -12.66
C HIS A 153 -10.50 -8.15 -13.88
N ARG A 154 -10.43 -7.03 -14.61
CA ARG A 154 -9.50 -6.87 -15.74
C ARG A 154 -8.07 -6.73 -15.25
N VAL A 155 -7.83 -5.85 -14.28
CA VAL A 155 -6.52 -5.71 -13.63
C VAL A 155 -6.10 -7.03 -12.99
N ALA A 156 -6.99 -7.68 -12.23
CA ALA A 156 -6.68 -8.97 -11.59
C ALA A 156 -6.29 -10.04 -12.60
N LYS A 157 -7.00 -10.10 -13.74
CA LYS A 157 -6.70 -11.02 -14.82
C LYS A 157 -5.36 -10.72 -15.47
N SER A 158 -5.09 -9.46 -15.84
CA SER A 158 -3.82 -9.07 -16.45
C SER A 158 -2.63 -9.34 -15.51
N GLU A 159 -2.75 -8.99 -14.22
CA GLU A 159 -1.74 -9.31 -13.20
C GLU A 159 -1.47 -10.81 -13.08
N GLN A 160 -2.52 -11.63 -13.17
CA GLN A 160 -2.40 -13.09 -13.15
C GLN A 160 -1.71 -13.63 -14.41
N ASP A 161 -2.10 -13.13 -15.59
CA ASP A 161 -1.57 -13.56 -16.88
C ASP A 161 -0.08 -13.16 -17.04
N THR A 162 0.35 -12.03 -16.48
CA THR A 162 1.75 -11.56 -16.52
C THR A 162 2.55 -11.85 -15.24
N GLY A 163 1.94 -12.51 -14.25
CA GLY A 163 2.46 -12.67 -12.89
C GLY A 163 3.62 -13.65 -12.71
N HIS A 164 4.35 -14.01 -13.77
CA HIS A 164 5.37 -15.07 -13.79
C HIS A 164 6.44 -14.91 -12.69
N ARG A 165 6.90 -13.67 -12.45
CA ARG A 165 7.90 -13.40 -11.42
C ARG A 165 7.37 -13.70 -10.01
N ASN A 166 6.11 -13.37 -9.74
CA ASN A 166 5.48 -13.64 -8.45
C ASN A 166 5.27 -15.15 -8.26
N LEU A 167 4.91 -15.88 -9.32
CA LEU A 167 4.84 -17.34 -9.30
C LEU A 167 6.21 -17.98 -9.04
N ALA A 168 7.28 -17.48 -9.68
CA ALA A 168 8.65 -17.96 -9.44
C ALA A 168 9.06 -17.78 -7.96
N LEU A 169 8.79 -16.60 -7.38
CA LEU A 169 9.01 -16.36 -5.94
C LEU A 169 8.20 -17.33 -5.07
N ALA A 170 6.94 -17.58 -5.41
CA ALA A 170 6.07 -18.48 -4.67
C ALA A 170 6.54 -19.93 -4.72
N HIS A 171 6.94 -20.45 -5.89
CA HIS A 171 7.54 -21.78 -6.00
C HIS A 171 8.86 -21.88 -5.23
N PHE A 172 9.69 -20.83 -5.27
CA PHE A 172 10.94 -20.80 -4.51
C PHE A 172 10.70 -20.90 -3.00
N MET A 173 9.76 -20.11 -2.47
CA MET A 173 9.37 -20.17 -1.05
C MET A 173 8.71 -21.50 -0.68
N ARG A 174 7.98 -22.13 -1.62
CA ARG A 174 7.40 -23.47 -1.44
C ARG A 174 8.49 -24.54 -1.33
N ALA A 175 9.52 -24.48 -2.16
CA ALA A 175 10.66 -25.39 -2.11
C ALA A 175 11.41 -25.33 -0.77
N HIS A 176 11.42 -24.16 -0.13
CA HIS A 176 11.99 -23.94 1.21
C HIS A 176 11.00 -24.20 2.37
N GLY A 177 9.80 -24.71 2.08
CA GLY A 177 8.79 -25.01 3.09
C GLY A 177 8.12 -23.79 3.74
N ASN A 178 8.40 -22.57 3.27
CA ASN A 178 7.80 -21.37 3.82
C ASN A 178 6.38 -21.13 3.28
N LEU A 179 6.06 -21.55 2.05
CA LEU A 179 4.70 -21.43 1.49
C LEU A 179 3.88 -22.71 1.76
N ARG A 180 2.68 -22.59 2.35
CA ARG A 180 1.89 -23.77 2.81
C ARG A 180 0.79 -24.18 1.84
N ASN A 181 0.25 -23.27 1.05
CA ASN A 181 -0.73 -23.58 0.00
C ASN A 181 -0.03 -23.77 -1.37
N ALA A 182 -0.80 -24.15 -2.38
CA ALA A 182 -0.32 -24.16 -3.76
C ALA A 182 0.05 -22.71 -4.19
N PRO A 183 1.22 -22.49 -4.82
CA PRO A 183 1.68 -21.18 -5.27
C PRO A 183 0.61 -20.39 -6.04
N GLU A 184 -0.15 -21.05 -6.90
CA GLU A 184 -1.18 -20.46 -7.75
C GLU A 184 -2.34 -19.89 -6.93
N LEU A 185 -2.69 -20.51 -5.80
CA LEU A 185 -3.75 -20.03 -4.92
C LEU A 185 -3.30 -18.77 -4.17
N SER A 186 -2.10 -18.79 -3.59
CA SER A 186 -1.53 -17.65 -2.85
C SER A 186 -1.27 -16.47 -3.77
N CYS A 187 -0.72 -16.71 -4.97
CA CYS A 187 -0.55 -15.69 -6.00
C CYS A 187 -1.90 -15.19 -6.53
N GLY A 188 -2.88 -16.07 -6.77
CA GLY A 188 -4.21 -15.69 -7.22
C GLY A 188 -4.88 -14.70 -6.26
N VAL A 189 -4.88 -14.98 -4.96
CA VAL A 189 -5.39 -14.04 -3.95
C VAL A 189 -4.56 -12.74 -3.95
N TYR A 190 -3.23 -12.84 -4.07
CA TYR A 190 -2.34 -11.68 -4.13
C TYR A 190 -2.65 -10.75 -5.32
N PHE A 191 -2.86 -11.29 -6.53
CA PHE A 191 -3.21 -10.48 -7.71
C PHE A 191 -4.57 -9.79 -7.54
N HIS A 192 -5.55 -10.50 -6.99
CA HIS A 192 -6.89 -9.94 -6.76
C HIS A 192 -6.90 -8.84 -5.69
N GLN A 193 -6.10 -8.94 -4.61
CA GLN A 193 -6.00 -7.84 -3.63
C GLN A 193 -5.31 -6.59 -4.23
N CYS A 194 -4.33 -6.76 -5.13
CA CYS A 194 -3.68 -5.63 -5.79
C CYS A 194 -4.64 -4.92 -6.75
N ALA A 195 -5.57 -5.66 -7.35
CA ALA A 195 -6.61 -5.16 -8.23
C ALA A 195 -7.81 -4.50 -7.53
N ILE A 196 -7.80 -4.36 -6.19
CA ILE A 196 -8.83 -3.60 -5.48
C ILE A 196 -8.75 -2.13 -5.92
N GLU A 197 -9.89 -1.56 -6.30
CA GLU A 197 -10.00 -0.17 -6.72
C GLU A 197 -10.54 0.71 -5.60
N MET A 198 -9.87 1.83 -5.36
CA MET A 198 -10.30 2.84 -4.40
C MET A 198 -10.00 4.23 -4.96
N SER A 199 -10.81 5.22 -4.58
CA SER A 199 -10.46 6.63 -4.78
C SER A 199 -9.51 7.13 -3.68
N THR A 200 -8.88 8.30 -3.83
CA THR A 200 -8.07 8.85 -2.73
C THR A 200 -8.92 9.17 -1.51
N ARG A 201 -10.19 9.56 -1.69
CA ARG A 201 -11.14 9.74 -0.59
C ARG A 201 -11.31 8.44 0.21
N GLN A 202 -11.65 7.35 -0.49
CA GLN A 202 -11.83 6.04 0.15
C GLN A 202 -10.54 5.54 0.80
N LEU A 203 -9.39 5.73 0.15
CA LEU A 203 -8.09 5.29 0.67
C LEU A 203 -7.65 6.06 1.92
N ALA A 204 -7.84 7.38 1.95
CA ALA A 204 -7.56 8.20 3.14
C ALA A 204 -8.47 7.80 4.31
N GLN A 205 -9.75 7.52 4.04
CA GLN A 205 -10.67 7.03 5.07
C GLN A 205 -10.25 5.65 5.59
N ALA A 206 -9.91 4.73 4.67
CA ALA A 206 -9.47 3.38 5.01
C ALA A 206 -8.17 3.34 5.82
N GLY A 207 -7.29 4.33 5.67
CA GLY A 207 -6.05 4.39 6.45
C GLY A 207 -6.21 4.88 7.89
N ARG A 208 -7.37 5.41 8.29
CA ARG A 208 -7.58 6.00 9.62
C ARG A 208 -7.31 5.06 10.78
N PHE A 209 -7.55 3.75 10.62
CA PHE A 209 -7.28 2.76 11.68
C PHE A 209 -5.79 2.70 12.08
N LEU A 210 -4.89 3.17 11.22
CA LEU A 210 -3.44 3.20 11.47
C LEU A 210 -2.99 4.45 12.23
N MET A 211 -3.86 5.42 12.49
CA MET A 211 -3.48 6.62 13.26
C MET A 211 -3.28 6.31 14.75
N GLY A 212 -3.85 5.22 15.26
CA GLY A 212 -3.73 4.79 16.66
C GLY A 212 -4.48 5.63 17.70
N GLY A 213 -5.10 6.74 17.28
CA GLY A 213 -5.83 7.69 18.12
C GLY A 213 -7.33 7.80 17.86
N ASP A 214 -7.86 7.15 16.81
CA ASP A 214 -9.28 7.18 16.47
C ASP A 214 -10.05 6.06 17.21
N PRO A 215 -10.93 6.37 18.17
CA PRO A 215 -11.72 5.36 18.88
C PRO A 215 -12.70 4.63 17.97
N ALA A 216 -13.17 5.26 16.89
CA ALA A 216 -14.12 4.69 15.94
C ALA A 216 -13.47 3.70 14.98
N ALA A 217 -12.16 3.81 14.72
CA ALA A 217 -11.42 2.97 13.77
C ALA A 217 -10.62 1.83 14.44
N ARG A 218 -11.09 1.27 15.56
CA ARG A 218 -10.41 0.18 16.31
C ARG A 218 -10.48 -1.19 15.62
N LEU A 219 -10.00 -1.28 14.38
CA LEU A 219 -9.87 -2.53 13.63
C LEU A 219 -8.65 -3.36 14.08
N VAL A 220 -7.62 -2.68 14.60
CA VAL A 220 -6.33 -3.28 14.95
C VAL A 220 -5.88 -2.73 16.30
N SER A 221 -5.23 -3.57 17.11
CA SER A 221 -4.73 -3.13 18.41
C SER A 221 -3.64 -2.06 18.28
N PRO A 222 -3.53 -1.12 19.24
CA PRO A 222 -2.53 -0.03 19.17
C PRO A 222 -1.09 -0.51 18.99
N ALA A 223 -0.74 -1.63 19.63
CA ALA A 223 0.60 -2.24 19.49
C ALA A 223 0.88 -2.70 18.04
N ARG A 224 -0.13 -3.25 17.35
CA ARG A 224 -0.02 -3.68 15.95
C ARG A 224 -0.01 -2.48 15.00
N VAL A 225 -0.83 -1.46 15.26
CA VAL A 225 -0.79 -0.19 14.50
C VAL A 225 0.62 0.41 14.49
N ARG A 226 1.26 0.52 15.66
CA ARG A 226 2.64 1.01 15.76
C ARG A 226 3.62 0.18 14.92
N ARG A 227 3.49 -1.14 14.93
CA ARG A 227 4.37 -2.06 14.16
C ARG A 227 4.15 -1.92 12.65
N ILE A 228 2.91 -1.80 12.20
CA ILE A 228 2.58 -1.57 10.78
C ILE A 228 3.16 -0.24 10.31
N ASN A 229 2.97 0.84 11.09
CA ASN A 229 3.55 2.14 10.78
C ASN A 229 5.08 2.12 10.73
N ALA A 230 5.74 1.39 11.63
CA ALA A 230 7.19 1.22 11.59
C ALA A 230 7.66 0.56 10.28
N LEU A 231 6.98 -0.50 9.84
CA LEU A 231 7.26 -1.16 8.56
C LEU A 231 6.95 -0.25 7.36
N MET A 232 5.90 0.56 7.43
CA MET A 232 5.56 1.48 6.35
C MET A 232 6.64 2.55 6.21
N LEU A 233 7.15 3.06 7.33
CA LEU A 233 8.25 4.02 7.33
C LEU A 233 9.54 3.43 6.72
N THR A 234 9.89 2.20 7.08
CA THR A 234 11.20 1.63 6.69
C THR A 234 11.19 0.83 5.39
N CYS A 235 10.04 0.31 4.97
CA CYS A 235 9.92 -0.64 3.85
C CYS A 235 8.83 -0.25 2.83
N GLY A 236 8.18 0.90 3.00
CA GLY A 236 6.94 1.22 2.30
C GLY A 236 7.08 1.78 0.87
N HIS A 237 8.25 2.29 0.49
CA HIS A 237 8.47 2.99 -0.78
C HIS A 237 9.54 2.33 -1.64
N TYR A 238 9.54 0.99 -1.68
CA TYR A 238 10.54 0.20 -2.41
C TYR A 238 11.95 0.60 -1.98
N ASP A 239 12.87 0.77 -2.93
CA ASP A 239 14.25 1.20 -2.71
C ASP A 239 14.33 2.68 -2.27
N GLY A 240 13.24 3.44 -2.42
CA GLY A 240 13.11 4.83 -1.99
C GLY A 240 12.64 5.04 -0.55
N SER A 241 12.50 3.97 0.25
CA SER A 241 12.00 4.07 1.64
C SER A 241 12.87 4.96 2.53
N GLY A 242 14.21 4.91 2.37
CA GLY A 242 15.13 5.77 3.11
C GLY A 242 15.00 7.25 2.74
N ASP A 243 14.94 7.56 1.44
CA ASP A 243 14.77 8.94 0.94
C ASP A 243 13.41 9.51 1.37
N PHE A 244 12.34 8.72 1.25
CA PHE A 244 11.00 9.12 1.70
C PHE A 244 10.98 9.42 3.20
N ALA A 245 11.56 8.54 4.03
CA ALA A 245 11.64 8.77 5.47
C ALA A 245 12.45 10.03 5.81
N TYR A 246 13.52 10.32 5.06
CA TYR A 246 14.34 11.52 5.25
C TYR A 246 13.61 12.82 4.88
N ARG A 247 12.90 12.83 3.74
CA ARG A 247 12.24 14.04 3.21
C ARG A 247 10.87 14.31 3.83
N VAL A 248 10.11 13.25 4.09
CA VAL A 248 8.72 13.32 4.55
C VAL A 248 8.60 13.06 6.04
N GLY A 249 9.36 12.10 6.59
CA GLY A 249 9.29 11.78 8.01
C GLY A 249 7.98 11.12 8.47
N LEU A 250 7.20 10.53 7.56
CA LEU A 250 5.93 9.87 7.88
C LEU A 250 5.89 8.42 7.35
N PRO A 251 5.25 7.48 8.06
CA PRO A 251 4.91 6.16 7.54
C PRO A 251 4.08 6.25 6.26
N GLY A 252 4.49 5.57 5.20
CA GLY A 252 3.66 5.46 4.01
C GLY A 252 3.85 4.19 3.21
N LYS A 253 2.97 3.93 2.25
CA LYS A 253 3.07 2.81 1.31
C LYS A 253 2.65 3.29 -0.07
N SER A 254 3.52 3.10 -1.05
CA SER A 254 3.24 3.36 -2.46
C SER A 254 2.68 2.13 -3.19
N GLY A 255 2.04 2.36 -4.34
CA GLY A 255 1.69 1.33 -5.30
C GLY A 255 1.96 1.80 -6.73
N VAL A 256 2.29 0.85 -7.62
CA VAL A 256 2.57 1.13 -9.04
C VAL A 256 1.38 1.68 -9.82
N GLY A 257 0.17 1.65 -9.25
CA GLY A 257 -0.98 2.41 -9.75
C GLY A 257 -0.86 3.93 -9.56
N GLY A 258 0.23 4.42 -8.96
CA GLY A 258 0.49 5.85 -8.69
C GLY A 258 -0.07 6.35 -7.36
N GLY A 259 -0.63 5.46 -6.54
CA GLY A 259 -1.16 5.80 -5.22
C GLY A 259 -0.09 5.79 -4.13
N ILE A 260 -0.27 6.62 -3.11
CA ILE A 260 0.48 6.55 -1.86
C ILE A 260 -0.50 6.74 -0.69
N LEU A 261 -0.48 5.81 0.26
CA LEU A 261 -1.13 5.95 1.57
C LEU A 261 -0.09 6.40 2.59
N VAL A 262 -0.35 7.47 3.34
CA VAL A 262 0.56 8.05 4.34
C VAL A 262 -0.20 8.28 5.64
N ILE A 263 0.45 8.01 6.77
CA ILE A 263 -0.14 8.14 8.10
C ILE A 263 0.65 9.16 8.89
N ALA A 264 -0.01 10.23 9.33
CA ALA A 264 0.48 11.11 10.38
C ALA A 264 -0.10 10.63 11.73
N PRO A 265 0.67 9.91 12.57
CA PRO A 265 0.12 9.26 13.76
C PRO A 265 -0.60 10.24 14.68
N GLY A 266 -1.81 9.87 15.09
CA GLY A 266 -2.70 10.71 15.91
C GLY A 266 -3.26 11.97 15.24
N ARG A 267 -2.91 12.26 13.98
CA ARG A 267 -3.30 13.50 13.29
C ARG A 267 -4.19 13.25 12.08
N ALA A 268 -3.70 12.52 11.08
CA ALA A 268 -4.42 12.28 9.84
C ALA A 268 -3.95 11.03 9.07
N SER A 269 -4.85 10.50 8.26
CA SER A 269 -4.53 9.58 7.17
C SER A 269 -4.65 10.33 5.85
N ILE A 270 -3.66 10.14 4.98
CA ILE A 270 -3.47 10.92 3.76
C ILE A 270 -3.37 9.91 2.61
N ALA A 271 -4.08 10.17 1.53
CA ALA A 271 -3.94 9.46 0.28
C ALA A 271 -3.65 10.44 -0.84
N VAL A 272 -2.67 10.13 -1.68
CA VAL A 272 -2.38 10.88 -2.90
C VAL A 272 -2.34 9.91 -4.07
N TRP A 273 -2.76 10.38 -5.23
CA TRP A 273 -2.72 9.60 -6.46
C TRP A 273 -2.23 10.47 -7.62
N SER A 274 -1.16 10.02 -8.26
CA SER A 274 -0.68 10.53 -9.54
C SER A 274 -0.02 9.36 -10.29
N PRO A 275 -0.53 8.94 -11.45
CA PRO A 275 -0.14 7.69 -12.12
C PRO A 275 1.34 7.59 -12.50
N GLY A 276 1.96 8.71 -12.89
CA GLY A 276 3.35 8.70 -13.33
C GLY A 276 4.33 8.41 -12.20
N LEU A 277 5.18 7.42 -12.43
CA LEU A 277 6.16 6.90 -11.48
C LEU A 277 7.56 7.46 -11.75
N ASP A 278 8.37 7.52 -10.71
CA ASP A 278 9.82 7.73 -10.80
C ASP A 278 10.58 6.43 -11.10
N ALA A 279 11.91 6.51 -11.19
CA ALA A 279 12.77 5.36 -11.46
C ALA A 279 12.72 4.26 -10.38
N GLN A 280 12.18 4.55 -9.19
CA GLN A 280 12.04 3.62 -8.08
C GLN A 280 10.63 3.00 -8.01
N GLY A 281 9.73 3.36 -8.94
CA GLY A 281 8.36 2.88 -8.99
C GLY A 281 7.40 3.58 -8.02
N ASN A 282 7.79 4.74 -7.47
CA ASN A 282 6.94 5.55 -6.61
C ASN A 282 6.30 6.68 -7.43
N SER A 283 5.08 7.09 -7.07
CA SER A 283 4.43 8.24 -7.71
C SER A 283 5.30 9.49 -7.61
N ARG A 284 5.67 10.08 -8.76
CA ARG A 284 6.60 11.20 -8.83
C ARG A 284 6.01 12.45 -8.19
N LEU A 285 4.84 12.90 -8.68
CA LEU A 285 4.14 14.04 -8.10
C LEU A 285 3.50 13.70 -6.75
N GLY A 286 3.07 12.46 -6.55
CA GLY A 286 2.50 12.03 -5.27
C GLY A 286 3.50 12.16 -4.12
N THR A 287 4.73 11.71 -4.32
CA THR A 287 5.81 11.83 -3.32
C THR A 287 6.09 13.29 -2.99
N LEU A 288 6.19 14.16 -4.01
CA LEU A 288 6.41 15.59 -3.81
C LEU A 288 5.26 16.27 -3.08
N ALA A 289 4.01 15.96 -3.43
CA ALA A 289 2.83 16.52 -2.78
C ALA A 289 2.79 16.18 -1.28
N VAL A 290 3.14 14.94 -0.92
CA VAL A 290 3.22 14.53 0.48
C VAL A 290 4.36 15.25 1.21
N GLU A 291 5.51 15.43 0.58
CA GLU A 291 6.62 16.22 1.15
C GLU A 291 6.19 17.66 1.40
N ARG A 292 5.50 18.30 0.45
CA ARG A 292 4.94 19.66 0.62
C ARG A 292 3.95 19.72 1.77
N LEU A 293 3.08 18.72 1.90
CA LEU A 293 2.14 18.64 3.01
C LEU A 293 2.88 18.52 4.35
N ALA A 294 3.87 17.62 4.45
CA ALA A 294 4.66 17.44 5.65
C ALA A 294 5.40 18.73 6.05
N GLN A 295 5.97 19.45 5.08
CA GLN A 295 6.60 20.76 5.29
C GLN A 295 5.60 21.82 5.75
N ALA A 296 4.43 21.94 5.12
CA ALA A 296 3.42 22.94 5.47
C ALA A 296 2.80 22.68 6.86
N THR A 297 2.63 21.41 7.23
CA THR A 297 2.02 21.01 8.50
C THR A 297 3.00 20.78 9.64
N GLN A 298 4.30 20.68 9.32
CA GLN A 298 5.35 20.22 10.25
C GLN A 298 5.01 18.87 10.88
N TRP A 299 4.38 17.97 10.11
CA TRP A 299 4.06 16.63 10.57
C TRP A 299 5.22 15.68 10.27
N SER A 300 5.77 15.10 11.33
CA SER A 300 6.85 14.12 11.28
C SER A 300 6.76 13.20 12.49
N VAL A 301 7.26 11.96 12.37
CA VAL A 301 7.45 11.08 13.53
C VAL A 301 8.74 11.38 14.31
N PHE A 302 9.58 12.28 13.80
CA PHE A 302 10.89 12.60 14.37
C PHE A 302 10.94 13.91 15.17
N GLY A 303 9.83 14.64 15.24
CA GLY A 303 9.77 15.97 15.86
C GLY A 303 9.24 17.02 14.90
#